data_AF-A0A1I1PHK9-F1
#
_entry.id   AF-A0A1I1PHK9-F1
#
_cell.length_a   1.000
_cell.length_b   1.000
_cell.length_c   1.000
_cell.angle_alpha   90.00
_cell.angle_beta   90.00
_cell.angle_gamma   90.00
#
_symmetry.space_group_name_H-M   'P 1'
#
loop_
_entity.id
_entity.type
_entity.pdbx_description
1 polymer ?
#
loop_
_entity_poly.entity_id
_entity_poly.type
_entity_poly.pdbx_seq_one_letter_code
_entity_poly.pdbx_strand_id
1 'polypeptide(L)'
;MELQELNSKRDGEALFALYHEGNFDAGLLAAKLVFNDAYKLTPPEGMTKKEAKDKLKKDAQSCVITGADNNHLECLIEAADMHFSGRVTPGPFGSSVVLAQYKHAKKWYLLILERDEIDSELRCLANLRLGLLTKLIGGKDNTDWQEMIGYFKAAQEIAVKGSELAISSLAFHYFDNKEYAAAIPLLESIYREVPYAALILALCYKNGLGLDVNNEKAQELNDFWSTEIGKAK
;
A
#
# COMPACT_ATOMS: atom_id res chain seq x y z
N MET A 1 -2.94 20.20 -27.12
CA MET A 1 -1.79 20.24 -26.20
C MET A 1 -1.73 18.87 -25.53
N GLU A 2 -0.58 18.23 -25.49
CA GLU A 2 -0.45 16.88 -24.92
C GLU A 2 -0.61 16.89 -23.39
N LEU A 3 -1.19 15.84 -22.80
CA LEU A 3 -1.44 15.75 -21.35
C LEU A 3 -0.18 15.98 -20.51
N GLN A 4 0.96 15.50 -21.00
CA GLN A 4 2.24 15.66 -20.31
C GLN A 4 2.68 17.12 -20.25
N GLU A 5 2.41 17.91 -21.29
CA GLU A 5 2.71 19.34 -21.33
C GLU A 5 1.84 20.11 -20.33
N LEU A 6 0.54 19.79 -20.28
CA LEU A 6 -0.41 20.34 -19.31
C LEU A 6 0.01 20.06 -17.87
N ASN A 7 0.36 18.81 -17.57
CA ASN A 7 0.83 18.41 -16.24
C ASN A 7 2.13 19.11 -15.85
N SER A 8 3.07 19.24 -16.80
CA SER A 8 4.37 19.91 -16.56
C SER A 8 4.19 21.40 -16.27
N LYS A 9 3.23 22.05 -16.94
CA LYS A 9 2.83 23.44 -16.68
C LYS A 9 1.95 23.59 -15.42
N ARG A 10 1.52 22.47 -14.82
CA ARG A 10 0.57 22.42 -13.69
C ARG A 10 -0.76 23.13 -14.01
N ASP A 11 -1.19 23.02 -15.26
CA ASP A 11 -2.41 23.62 -15.74
C ASP A 11 -3.61 22.75 -15.38
N GLY A 12 -4.00 22.82 -14.12
CA GLY A 12 -5.05 21.97 -13.57
C GLY A 12 -6.45 22.31 -14.10
N GLU A 13 -6.70 23.56 -14.52
CA GLU A 13 -7.98 23.96 -15.09
C GLU A 13 -8.22 23.26 -16.43
N ALA A 14 -7.21 23.28 -17.32
CA ALA A 14 -7.28 22.56 -18.57
C ALA A 14 -7.34 21.03 -18.39
N LEU A 15 -6.66 20.47 -17.38
CA LEU A 15 -6.75 19.05 -17.06
C LEU A 15 -8.16 18.66 -16.58
N PHE A 16 -8.83 19.48 -15.74
CA PHE A 16 -10.21 19.24 -15.36
C PHE A 16 -11.18 19.38 -16.53
N ALA A 17 -10.95 20.34 -17.44
CA ALA A 17 -11.77 20.47 -18.65
C ALA A 17 -11.72 19.19 -19.51
N LEU A 18 -10.51 18.65 -19.76
CA LEU A 18 -10.35 17.38 -20.48
C LEU A 18 -11.00 16.19 -19.74
N TYR A 19 -10.94 16.17 -18.41
CA TYR A 19 -11.66 15.16 -17.62
C TYR A 19 -13.17 15.23 -17.85
N HIS A 20 -13.75 16.41 -17.90
CA HIS A 20 -15.19 16.59 -18.18
C HIS A 20 -15.58 16.17 -19.61
N GLU A 21 -14.61 16.05 -20.52
CA GLU A 21 -14.76 15.46 -21.85
C GLU A 21 -14.60 13.92 -21.87
N GLY A 22 -14.36 13.30 -20.70
CA GLY A 22 -14.22 11.85 -20.53
C GLY A 22 -12.77 11.34 -20.45
N ASN A 23 -11.78 12.23 -20.34
CA ASN A 23 -10.38 11.83 -20.24
C ASN A 23 -9.97 11.54 -18.78
N PHE A 24 -9.98 10.26 -18.39
CA PHE A 24 -9.65 9.86 -17.01
C PHE A 24 -8.19 10.10 -16.63
N ASP A 25 -7.24 10.01 -17.57
CA ASP A 25 -5.83 10.35 -17.33
C ASP A 25 -5.68 11.82 -16.94
N ALA A 26 -6.39 12.72 -17.63
CA ALA A 26 -6.39 14.14 -17.31
C ALA A 26 -6.95 14.39 -15.90
N GLY A 27 -8.04 13.70 -15.54
CA GLY A 27 -8.65 13.78 -14.22
C GLY A 27 -7.71 13.29 -13.11
N LEU A 28 -6.99 12.19 -13.35
CA LEU A 28 -5.99 11.66 -12.42
C LEU A 28 -4.82 12.62 -12.24
N LEU A 29 -4.31 13.21 -13.32
CA LEU A 29 -3.24 14.22 -13.27
C LEU A 29 -3.69 15.46 -12.50
N ALA A 30 -4.90 15.97 -12.77
CA ALA A 30 -5.48 17.07 -12.02
C ALA A 30 -5.59 16.74 -10.52
N ALA A 31 -6.09 15.55 -10.18
CA ALA A 31 -6.18 15.10 -8.80
C ALA A 31 -4.82 15.03 -8.10
N LYS A 32 -3.78 14.50 -8.79
CA LYS A 32 -2.40 14.48 -8.28
C LYS A 32 -1.84 15.88 -8.02
N LEU A 33 -2.15 16.87 -8.88
CA LEU A 33 -1.78 18.27 -8.62
C LEU A 33 -2.44 18.80 -7.34
N VAL A 34 -3.72 18.50 -7.12
CA VAL A 34 -4.46 18.91 -5.93
C VAL A 34 -3.90 18.25 -4.67
N PHE A 35 -3.69 16.94 -4.69
CA PHE A 35 -3.18 16.19 -3.53
C PHE A 35 -1.77 16.61 -3.12
N ASN A 36 -0.97 17.12 -4.05
CA ASN A 36 0.39 17.60 -3.80
C ASN A 36 0.48 19.12 -3.54
N ASP A 37 -0.66 19.80 -3.35
CA ASP A 37 -0.78 21.26 -3.21
C ASP A 37 -0.06 22.04 -4.35
N ALA A 38 -0.01 21.43 -5.54
CA ALA A 38 0.61 21.98 -6.74
C ALA A 38 -0.38 22.72 -7.65
N TYR A 39 -1.69 22.57 -7.38
CA TYR A 39 -2.77 23.27 -8.09
C TYR A 39 -2.88 24.74 -7.65
N LYS A 40 -2.74 25.68 -8.58
CA LYS A 40 -2.92 27.11 -8.32
C LYS A 40 -4.40 27.49 -8.38
N LEU A 41 -5.06 27.46 -7.22
CA LEU A 41 -6.48 27.79 -7.09
C LEU A 41 -6.69 29.31 -6.99
N THR A 42 -7.51 29.84 -7.88
CA THR A 42 -8.18 31.13 -7.71
C THR A 42 -9.57 30.86 -7.12
N PRO A 43 -9.87 31.26 -5.87
CA PRO A 43 -11.16 31.01 -5.26
C PRO A 43 -12.29 31.64 -6.08
N PRO A 44 -13.40 30.92 -6.34
CA PRO A 44 -14.58 31.49 -6.98
C PRO A 44 -15.14 32.66 -6.17
N GLU A 45 -15.83 33.59 -6.85
CA GLU A 45 -16.50 34.70 -6.19
C GLU A 45 -17.49 34.17 -5.15
N GLY A 46 -17.47 34.78 -3.95
CA GLY A 46 -18.33 34.37 -2.83
C GLY A 46 -17.84 33.16 -2.01
N MET A 47 -16.72 32.51 -2.37
CA MET A 47 -16.11 31.45 -1.55
C MET A 47 -14.85 31.92 -0.84
N THR A 48 -14.66 31.48 0.40
CA THR A 48 -13.37 31.60 1.07
C THR A 48 -12.34 30.69 0.41
N LYS A 49 -11.05 31.04 0.55
CA LYS A 49 -9.93 30.19 0.08
C LYS A 49 -9.99 28.77 0.66
N LYS A 50 -10.46 28.63 1.91
CA LYS A 50 -10.58 27.32 2.57
C LYS A 50 -11.69 26.48 1.93
N GLU A 51 -12.89 27.04 1.80
CA GLU A 51 -14.02 26.34 1.17
C GLU A 51 -13.70 25.90 -0.26
N ALA A 52 -13.06 26.79 -1.03
CA ALA A 52 -12.64 26.48 -2.39
C ALA A 52 -11.60 25.34 -2.42
N LYS A 53 -10.62 25.33 -1.50
CA LYS A 53 -9.65 24.22 -1.38
C LYS A 53 -10.30 22.91 -0.96
N ASP A 54 -11.24 22.94 -0.02
CA ASP A 54 -11.92 21.74 0.47
C ASP A 54 -12.85 21.16 -0.61
N LYS A 55 -13.52 22.00 -1.39
CA LYS A 55 -14.26 21.56 -2.58
C LYS A 55 -13.32 20.95 -3.63
N LEU A 56 -12.22 21.63 -3.95
CA LEU A 56 -11.24 21.14 -4.93
C LEU A 56 -10.68 19.75 -4.57
N LYS A 57 -10.42 19.51 -3.29
CA LYS A 57 -10.00 18.19 -2.78
C LYS A 57 -11.05 17.11 -3.01
N LYS A 58 -12.33 17.41 -2.76
CA LYS A 58 -13.45 16.49 -3.01
C LYS A 58 -13.62 16.22 -4.50
N ASP A 59 -13.51 17.24 -5.33
CA ASP A 59 -13.61 17.10 -6.79
C ASP A 59 -12.45 16.23 -7.33
N ALA A 60 -11.22 16.45 -6.84
CA ALA A 60 -10.06 15.61 -7.14
C ALA A 60 -10.28 14.14 -6.75
N GLN A 61 -10.77 13.88 -5.54
CA GLN A 61 -11.12 12.52 -5.11
C GLN A 61 -12.19 11.90 -6.02
N SER A 62 -13.21 12.67 -6.40
CA SER A 62 -14.28 12.22 -7.28
C SER A 62 -13.76 11.84 -8.67
N CYS A 63 -12.76 12.54 -9.21
CA CYS A 63 -12.16 12.20 -10.50
C CYS A 63 -11.51 10.82 -10.47
N VAL A 64 -10.73 10.54 -9.42
CA VAL A 64 -10.06 9.24 -9.24
C VAL A 64 -11.09 8.12 -9.06
N ILE A 65 -12.10 8.33 -8.22
CA ILE A 65 -13.16 7.34 -7.99
C ILE A 65 -13.96 7.08 -9.26
N THR A 66 -14.36 8.13 -9.98
CA THR A 66 -15.13 7.98 -11.22
C THR A 66 -14.34 7.22 -12.28
N GLY A 67 -13.04 7.51 -12.44
CA GLY A 67 -12.19 6.73 -13.33
C GLY A 67 -12.08 5.26 -12.91
N ALA A 68 -11.94 4.99 -11.61
CA ALA A 68 -11.91 3.63 -11.07
C ALA A 68 -13.24 2.88 -11.30
N ASP A 69 -14.40 3.52 -11.08
CA ASP A 69 -15.71 2.95 -11.38
C ASP A 69 -15.90 2.69 -12.89
N ASN A 70 -15.18 3.40 -13.75
CA ASN A 70 -15.12 3.16 -15.20
C ASN A 70 -13.99 2.20 -15.61
N ASN A 71 -13.43 1.43 -14.67
CA ASN A 71 -12.41 0.41 -14.90
C ASN A 71 -11.12 0.95 -15.57
N HIS A 72 -10.80 2.22 -15.33
CA HIS A 72 -9.54 2.83 -15.76
C HIS A 72 -8.40 2.41 -14.83
N LEU A 73 -7.39 1.70 -15.35
CA LEU A 73 -6.35 1.03 -14.55
C LEU A 73 -5.60 1.97 -13.60
N GLU A 74 -5.08 3.09 -14.10
CA GLU A 74 -4.32 4.05 -13.27
C GLU A 74 -5.20 4.67 -12.18
N CYS A 75 -6.50 4.85 -12.46
CA CYS A 75 -7.44 5.34 -11.45
C CYS A 75 -7.79 4.25 -10.44
N LEU A 76 -7.89 2.97 -10.84
CA LEU A 76 -8.05 1.85 -9.93
C LEU A 76 -6.89 1.78 -8.94
N ILE A 77 -5.65 1.86 -9.42
CA ILE A 77 -4.43 1.83 -8.60
C ILE A 77 -4.46 2.98 -7.59
N GLU A 78 -4.64 4.22 -8.05
CA GLU A 78 -4.69 5.40 -7.17
C GLU A 78 -5.86 5.31 -6.18
N ALA A 79 -7.04 4.84 -6.61
CA ALA A 79 -8.20 4.69 -5.76
C ALA A 79 -7.98 3.62 -4.68
N ALA A 80 -7.34 2.50 -5.02
CA ALA A 80 -7.01 1.44 -4.07
C ALA A 80 -6.03 1.97 -3.01
N ASP A 81 -4.94 2.61 -3.43
CA ASP A 81 -3.88 3.10 -2.56
C ASP A 81 -4.36 4.22 -1.62
N MET A 82 -5.12 5.19 -2.14
CA MET A 82 -5.61 6.30 -1.32
C MET A 82 -6.65 5.86 -0.29
N HIS A 83 -7.44 4.81 -0.57
CA HIS A 83 -8.36 4.25 0.42
C HIS A 83 -7.69 3.22 1.34
N PHE A 84 -6.55 2.65 0.94
CA PHE A 84 -5.76 1.77 1.79
C PHE A 84 -5.01 2.56 2.87
N SER A 85 -4.25 3.59 2.47
CA SER A 85 -3.38 4.35 3.38
C SER A 85 -3.97 5.69 3.85
N GLY A 86 -5.08 6.12 3.25
CA GLY A 86 -5.55 7.50 3.37
C GLY A 86 -4.69 8.45 2.53
N ARG A 87 -5.02 9.74 2.58
CA ARG A 87 -4.23 10.80 1.95
C ARG A 87 -4.19 12.02 2.86
N VAL A 88 -3.02 12.62 3.01
CA VAL A 88 -2.81 13.89 3.72
C VAL A 88 -2.14 14.88 2.78
N THR A 89 -2.38 16.17 2.95
CA THR A 89 -1.62 17.19 2.21
C THR A 89 -0.15 17.20 2.68
N PRO A 90 0.82 17.59 1.84
CA PRO A 90 2.21 17.76 2.26
C PRO A 90 2.36 18.73 3.43
N GLY A 91 3.38 18.50 4.28
CA GLY A 91 3.78 19.39 5.39
C GLY A 91 3.66 18.75 6.78
N PRO A 92 4.31 19.35 7.80
CA PRO A 92 4.40 18.79 9.16
C PRO A 92 3.05 18.67 9.89
N PHE A 93 2.02 19.40 9.43
CA PHE A 93 0.65 19.34 9.93
C PHE A 93 -0.35 19.13 8.79
N GLY A 94 0.04 18.29 7.82
CA GLY A 94 -0.79 17.95 6.66
C GLY A 94 -2.21 17.56 7.07
N SER A 95 -3.21 18.19 6.45
CA SER A 95 -4.61 17.86 6.74
C SER A 95 -5.03 16.63 5.96
N SER A 96 -5.79 15.73 6.59
CA SER A 96 -6.39 14.59 5.90
C SER A 96 -7.27 15.07 4.75
N VAL A 97 -7.02 14.50 3.57
CA VAL A 97 -7.74 14.73 2.32
C VAL A 97 -8.68 13.55 2.05
N VAL A 98 -8.18 12.34 2.23
CA VAL A 98 -8.93 11.09 2.09
C VAL A 98 -8.70 10.27 3.34
N LEU A 99 -9.77 9.87 4.02
CA LEU A 99 -9.66 8.92 5.12
C LEU A 99 -9.53 7.50 4.54
N ALA A 100 -8.79 6.63 5.21
CA ALA A 100 -8.71 5.23 4.82
C ALA A 100 -10.11 4.59 4.88
N GLN A 101 -10.46 3.85 3.83
CA GLN A 101 -11.71 3.10 3.71
C GLN A 101 -11.41 1.71 3.15
N TYR A 102 -11.05 0.79 4.05
CA TYR A 102 -10.51 -0.53 3.69
C TYR A 102 -11.43 -1.36 2.79
N LYS A 103 -12.76 -1.26 2.96
CA LYS A 103 -13.71 -1.97 2.07
C LYS A 103 -13.64 -1.47 0.63
N HIS A 104 -13.50 -0.17 0.42
CA HIS A 104 -13.31 0.40 -0.92
C HIS A 104 -11.95 0.00 -1.49
N ALA A 105 -10.87 0.06 -0.68
CA ALA A 105 -9.56 -0.40 -1.12
C ALA A 105 -9.58 -1.88 -1.57
N LYS A 106 -10.25 -2.76 -0.80
CA LYS A 106 -10.39 -4.19 -1.15
C LYS A 106 -11.14 -4.38 -2.46
N LYS A 107 -12.25 -3.65 -2.68
CA LYS A 107 -12.97 -3.64 -3.97
C LYS A 107 -12.02 -3.32 -5.14
N TRP A 108 -11.21 -2.28 -5.00
CA TRP A 108 -10.34 -1.83 -6.08
C TRP A 108 -9.16 -2.76 -6.35
N TYR A 109 -8.49 -3.29 -5.33
CA TYR A 109 -7.43 -4.28 -5.55
C TYR A 109 -7.95 -5.59 -6.18
N LEU A 110 -9.18 -6.01 -5.88
CA LEU A 110 -9.79 -7.16 -6.56
C LEU A 110 -9.94 -6.89 -8.05
N LEU A 111 -10.48 -5.72 -8.43
CA LEU A 111 -10.61 -5.33 -9.84
C LEU A 111 -9.25 -5.18 -10.54
N ILE A 112 -8.20 -4.74 -9.83
CA ILE A 112 -6.83 -4.71 -10.36
C ILE A 112 -6.35 -6.14 -10.68
N LEU A 113 -6.60 -7.13 -9.81
CA LEU A 113 -6.15 -8.50 -10.04
C LEU A 113 -6.86 -9.21 -11.21
N GLU A 114 -8.06 -8.75 -11.58
CA GLU A 114 -8.79 -9.21 -12.77
C GLU A 114 -8.17 -8.73 -14.10
N ARG A 115 -7.17 -7.84 -14.06
CA ARG A 115 -6.49 -7.30 -15.24
C ARG A 115 -5.38 -8.25 -15.70
N ASP A 116 -5.33 -8.51 -17.00
CA ASP A 116 -4.29 -9.36 -17.60
C ASP A 116 -3.00 -8.57 -17.86
N GLU A 117 -3.13 -7.26 -18.08
CA GLU A 117 -2.02 -6.38 -18.48
C GLU A 117 -1.14 -5.88 -17.33
N ILE A 118 -1.49 -6.17 -16.07
CA ILE A 118 -0.70 -5.70 -14.93
C ILE A 118 0.60 -6.50 -14.81
N ASP A 119 1.68 -5.80 -14.47
CA ASP A 119 2.97 -6.42 -14.24
C ASP A 119 3.00 -7.25 -12.95
N SER A 120 4.08 -8.01 -12.78
CA SER A 120 4.27 -8.89 -11.63
C SER A 120 4.43 -8.13 -10.30
N GLU A 121 5.01 -6.93 -10.32
CA GLU A 121 5.19 -6.12 -9.10
C GLU A 121 3.84 -5.61 -8.58
N LEU A 122 3.01 -5.07 -9.45
CA LEU A 122 1.66 -4.64 -9.12
C LEU A 122 0.78 -5.82 -8.68
N ARG A 123 0.89 -6.98 -9.34
CA ARG A 123 0.17 -8.20 -8.93
C ARG A 123 0.60 -8.68 -7.55
N CYS A 124 1.90 -8.64 -7.24
CA CYS A 124 2.44 -8.96 -5.92
C CYS A 124 1.93 -7.99 -4.87
N LEU A 125 2.02 -6.68 -5.14
CA LEU A 125 1.55 -5.64 -4.23
C LEU A 125 0.04 -5.74 -3.96
N ALA A 126 -0.78 -5.96 -4.99
CA ALA A 126 -2.23 -6.09 -4.83
C ALA A 126 -2.59 -7.29 -3.93
N ASN A 127 -1.96 -8.46 -4.15
CA ASN A 127 -2.13 -9.62 -3.28
C ASN A 127 -1.69 -9.33 -1.83
N LEU A 128 -0.50 -8.75 -1.63
CA LEU A 128 -0.05 -8.33 -0.30
C LEU A 128 -1.07 -7.41 0.38
N ARG A 129 -1.58 -6.40 -0.34
CA ARG A 129 -2.55 -5.44 0.20
C ARG A 129 -3.90 -6.10 0.52
N LEU A 130 -4.36 -7.04 -0.30
CA LEU A 130 -5.59 -7.80 -0.04
C LEU A 130 -5.49 -8.69 1.21
N GLY A 131 -4.34 -9.34 1.44
CA GLY A 131 -4.09 -10.06 2.68
C GLY A 131 -4.17 -9.14 3.90
N LEU A 132 -3.48 -7.99 3.86
CA LEU A 132 -3.54 -6.98 4.92
C LEU A 132 -4.96 -6.44 5.15
N LEU A 133 -5.67 -6.13 4.07
CA LEU A 133 -7.04 -5.61 4.12
C LEU A 133 -8.01 -6.63 4.72
N THR A 134 -7.83 -7.92 4.42
CA THR A 134 -8.66 -8.99 5.00
C THR A 134 -8.54 -9.00 6.52
N LYS A 135 -7.31 -8.87 7.05
CA LYS A 135 -7.07 -8.72 8.50
C LYS A 135 -7.62 -7.41 9.07
N LEU A 136 -7.43 -6.27 8.38
CA LEU A 136 -7.88 -4.95 8.85
C LEU A 136 -9.41 -4.83 8.88
N ILE A 137 -10.11 -5.45 7.91
CA ILE A 137 -11.57 -5.44 7.83
C ILE A 137 -12.18 -6.39 8.85
N GLY A 138 -11.63 -7.60 8.98
CA GLY A 138 -12.15 -8.62 9.89
C GLY A 138 -11.81 -8.36 11.37
N GLY A 139 -10.68 -7.70 11.64
CA GLY A 139 -10.17 -7.53 12.99
C GLY A 139 -9.84 -8.87 13.65
N LYS A 140 -9.81 -8.93 14.98
CA LYS A 140 -9.43 -10.16 15.70
C LYS A 140 -10.43 -11.31 15.47
N ASP A 141 -11.72 -10.99 15.47
CA ASP A 141 -12.77 -12.00 15.63
C ASP A 141 -13.46 -12.39 14.30
N ASN A 142 -13.31 -11.59 13.24
CA ASN A 142 -14.00 -11.82 11.95
C ASN A 142 -13.04 -11.91 10.75
N THR A 143 -11.73 -12.03 10.98
CA THR A 143 -10.78 -12.21 9.88
C THR A 143 -10.93 -13.61 9.29
N ASP A 144 -11.13 -13.66 7.97
CA ASP A 144 -10.94 -14.89 7.21
C ASP A 144 -9.43 -15.14 7.04
N TRP A 145 -8.88 -15.95 7.95
CA TRP A 145 -7.46 -16.26 7.97
C TRP A 145 -7.03 -17.10 6.76
N GLN A 146 -7.93 -17.92 6.20
CA GLN A 146 -7.61 -18.72 5.01
C GLN A 146 -7.51 -17.82 3.78
N GLU A 147 -8.44 -16.88 3.61
CA GLU A 147 -8.37 -15.86 2.56
C GLU A 147 -7.09 -15.02 2.71
N MET A 148 -6.77 -14.57 3.93
CA MET A 148 -5.55 -13.81 4.22
C MET A 148 -4.27 -14.58 3.81
N ILE A 149 -4.16 -15.84 4.23
CA ILE A 149 -3.02 -16.71 3.88
C ILE A 149 -2.95 -16.92 2.36
N GLY A 150 -4.09 -17.13 1.71
CA GLY A 150 -4.18 -17.31 0.26
C GLY A 150 -3.56 -16.15 -0.51
N TYR A 151 -3.93 -14.91 -0.16
CA TYR A 151 -3.35 -13.72 -0.79
C TYR A 151 -1.85 -13.59 -0.53
N PHE A 152 -1.38 -13.83 0.70
CA PHE A 152 0.06 -13.72 0.96
C PHE A 152 0.87 -14.81 0.26
N LYS A 153 0.35 -16.04 0.14
CA LYS A 153 0.99 -17.10 -0.66
C LYS A 153 1.06 -16.72 -2.13
N ALA A 154 -0.03 -16.19 -2.69
CA ALA A 154 -0.03 -15.69 -4.06
C ALA A 154 1.02 -14.58 -4.28
N ALA A 155 1.16 -13.64 -3.35
CA ALA A 155 2.21 -12.61 -3.41
C ALA A 155 3.64 -13.18 -3.27
N GLN A 156 3.83 -14.18 -2.42
CA GLN A 156 5.10 -14.89 -2.25
C GLN A 156 5.51 -15.62 -3.53
N GLU A 157 4.59 -16.35 -4.16
CA GLU A 157 4.84 -17.19 -5.34
C GLU A 157 5.27 -16.38 -6.57
N ILE A 158 4.92 -15.10 -6.65
CA ILE A 158 5.32 -14.20 -7.75
C ILE A 158 6.84 -13.94 -7.73
N ALA A 159 7.49 -14.03 -6.56
CA ALA A 159 8.94 -13.96 -6.40
C ALA A 159 9.60 -12.72 -7.05
N VAL A 160 9.00 -11.55 -6.82
CA VAL A 160 9.55 -10.24 -7.23
C VAL A 160 10.00 -9.43 -6.02
N LYS A 161 10.69 -8.32 -6.25
CA LYS A 161 11.01 -7.37 -5.18
C LYS A 161 9.72 -6.91 -4.49
N GLY A 162 9.67 -7.00 -3.16
CA GLY A 162 8.48 -6.74 -2.36
C GLY A 162 7.76 -8.02 -1.90
N SER A 163 8.02 -9.19 -2.52
CA SER A 163 7.46 -10.48 -2.05
C SER A 163 7.93 -10.82 -0.64
N GLU A 164 9.09 -10.32 -0.18
CA GLU A 164 9.59 -10.48 1.18
C GLU A 164 8.63 -9.92 2.24
N LEU A 165 7.82 -8.91 1.92
CA LEU A 165 6.81 -8.38 2.83
C LEU A 165 5.64 -9.37 3.03
N ALA A 166 5.27 -10.10 1.98
CA ALA A 166 4.25 -11.15 2.06
C ALA A 166 4.78 -12.37 2.81
N ILE A 167 6.03 -12.78 2.54
CA ILE A 167 6.71 -13.86 3.27
C ILE A 167 6.82 -13.51 4.75
N SER A 168 7.21 -12.26 5.08
CA SER A 168 7.26 -11.78 6.46
C SER A 168 5.88 -11.82 7.12
N SER A 169 4.82 -11.44 6.41
CA SER A 169 3.45 -11.46 6.94
C SER A 169 2.97 -12.89 7.23
N LEU A 170 3.28 -13.85 6.36
CA LEU A 170 3.02 -15.28 6.60
C LEU A 170 3.83 -15.81 7.78
N ALA A 171 5.13 -15.52 7.80
CA ALA A 171 6.03 -15.97 8.86
C ALA A 171 5.56 -15.51 10.24
N PHE A 172 5.16 -14.24 10.37
CA PHE A 172 4.68 -13.68 11.63
C PHE A 172 3.33 -14.27 12.01
N HIS A 173 2.42 -14.48 11.05
CA HIS A 173 1.16 -15.16 11.32
C HIS A 173 1.36 -16.56 11.88
N TYR A 174 2.20 -17.39 11.24
CA TYR A 174 2.48 -18.74 11.74
C TYR A 174 3.20 -18.70 13.09
N PHE A 175 4.13 -17.77 13.29
CA PHE A 175 4.84 -17.61 14.55
C PHE A 175 3.88 -17.26 15.70
N ASP A 176 2.97 -16.29 15.50
CA ASP A 176 1.98 -15.87 16.50
C ASP A 176 1.02 -17.01 16.87
N ASN A 177 0.73 -17.89 15.92
CA ASN A 177 -0.10 -19.10 16.14
C ASN A 177 0.72 -20.31 16.65
N LYS A 178 2.01 -20.13 16.95
CA LYS A 178 2.93 -21.17 17.42
C LYS A 178 3.17 -22.31 16.40
N GLU A 179 2.90 -22.05 15.13
CA GLU A 179 3.18 -22.94 14.01
C GLU A 179 4.64 -22.78 13.55
N TYR A 180 5.57 -23.00 14.47
CA TYR A 180 6.99 -22.68 14.26
C TYR A 180 7.61 -23.43 13.08
N ALA A 181 7.21 -24.68 12.85
CA ALA A 181 7.68 -25.47 11.71
C ALA A 181 7.34 -24.83 10.34
N ALA A 182 6.24 -24.07 10.26
CA ALA A 182 5.88 -23.31 9.07
C ALA A 182 6.54 -21.91 9.04
N ALA A 183 6.70 -21.28 10.21
CA ALA A 183 7.27 -19.94 10.33
C ALA A 183 8.78 -19.90 10.03
N ILE A 184 9.56 -20.84 10.57
CA ILE A 184 11.03 -20.80 10.55
C ILE A 184 11.60 -20.78 9.13
N PRO A 185 11.22 -21.68 8.20
CA PRO A 185 11.77 -21.66 6.85
C PRO A 185 11.50 -20.34 6.11
N LEU A 186 10.34 -19.73 6.37
CA LEU A 186 10.01 -18.42 5.80
C LEU A 186 10.92 -17.34 6.36
N LEU A 187 11.10 -17.28 7.68
CA LEU A 187 12.01 -16.31 8.32
C LEU A 187 13.46 -16.49 7.81
N GLU A 188 13.94 -17.73 7.69
CA GLU A 188 15.28 -18.04 7.17
C GLU A 188 15.46 -17.56 5.73
N SER A 189 14.39 -17.56 4.94
CA SER A 189 14.44 -17.12 3.54
C SER A 189 14.55 -15.61 3.34
N ILE A 190 14.22 -14.79 4.34
CA ILE A 190 14.13 -13.33 4.20
C ILE A 190 14.92 -12.52 5.23
N TYR A 191 15.60 -13.14 6.19
CA TYR A 191 16.16 -12.40 7.32
C TYR A 191 17.24 -11.38 6.93
N ARG A 192 17.83 -11.51 5.73
CA ARG A 192 18.84 -10.56 5.23
C ARG A 192 18.18 -9.31 4.64
N GLU A 193 17.02 -9.46 4.03
CA GLU A 193 16.22 -8.41 3.40
C GLU A 193 15.28 -7.74 4.41
N VAL A 194 14.82 -8.50 5.38
CA VAL A 194 13.91 -8.08 6.45
C VAL A 194 14.60 -8.34 7.80
N PRO A 195 15.44 -7.41 8.30
CA PRO A 195 16.24 -7.63 9.51
C PRO A 195 15.41 -8.08 10.72
N TYR A 196 14.16 -7.63 10.84
CA TYR A 196 13.27 -8.04 11.93
C TYR A 196 13.01 -9.57 11.97
N ALA A 197 13.06 -10.26 10.83
CA ALA A 197 12.96 -11.73 10.80
C ALA A 197 14.16 -12.40 11.50
N ALA A 198 15.35 -11.78 11.48
CA ALA A 198 16.51 -12.29 12.22
C ALA A 198 16.29 -12.26 13.74
N LEU A 199 15.64 -11.20 14.25
CA LEU A 199 15.29 -11.10 15.68
C LEU A 199 14.33 -12.23 16.10
N ILE A 200 13.34 -12.55 15.27
CA ILE A 200 12.40 -13.65 15.56
C ILE A 200 13.12 -14.99 15.52
N LEU A 201 13.99 -15.24 14.53
CA LEU A 201 14.81 -16.45 14.49
C LEU A 201 15.72 -16.59 15.72
N ALA A 202 16.32 -15.48 16.18
CA ALA A 202 17.13 -15.48 17.39
C ALA A 202 16.30 -15.91 18.61
N LEU A 203 15.05 -15.46 18.72
CA LEU A 203 14.13 -15.91 19.77
C LEU A 203 13.79 -17.40 19.65
N CYS A 204 13.62 -17.92 18.43
CA CYS A 204 13.39 -19.34 18.21
C CYS A 204 14.57 -20.18 18.70
N TYR A 205 15.80 -19.85 18.29
CA TYR A 205 17.00 -20.58 18.71
C TYR A 205 17.31 -20.43 20.20
N LYS A 206 17.06 -19.26 20.79
CA LYS A 206 17.31 -19.04 22.22
C LYS A 206 16.39 -19.88 23.11
N ASN A 207 15.13 -20.04 22.71
CA ASN A 207 14.09 -20.64 23.55
C ASN A 207 13.66 -22.05 23.08
N GLY A 208 14.21 -22.55 21.98
CA GLY A 208 13.84 -23.84 21.41
C GLY A 208 12.44 -23.87 20.80
N LEU A 209 12.01 -22.78 20.13
CA LEU A 209 10.67 -22.69 19.52
C LEU A 209 10.70 -23.33 18.13
N GLY A 210 10.33 -24.61 18.05
CA GLY A 210 10.34 -25.38 16.79
C GLY A 210 11.73 -25.78 16.29
N LEU A 211 12.78 -25.50 17.08
CA LEU A 211 14.18 -25.84 16.84
C LEU A 211 14.82 -26.26 18.16
N ASP A 212 15.99 -26.89 18.08
CA ASP A 212 16.83 -27.09 19.26
C ASP A 212 17.42 -25.76 19.74
N VAL A 213 17.63 -25.66 21.06
CA VAL A 213 18.26 -24.48 21.66
C VAL A 213 19.67 -24.32 21.12
N ASN A 214 19.96 -23.14 20.56
CA ASN A 214 21.29 -22.77 20.07
C ASN A 214 21.59 -21.30 20.40
N ASN A 215 22.25 -21.09 21.55
CA ASN A 215 22.56 -19.74 22.03
C ASN A 215 23.60 -19.01 21.15
N GLU A 216 24.51 -19.74 20.52
CA GLU A 216 25.51 -19.15 19.61
C GLU A 216 24.81 -18.60 18.37
N LYS A 217 23.94 -19.41 17.74
CA LYS A 217 23.17 -18.97 16.58
C LYS A 217 22.21 -17.83 16.90
N ALA A 218 21.57 -17.87 18.08
CA ALA A 218 20.73 -16.79 18.56
C ALA A 218 21.52 -15.48 18.72
N GLN A 219 22.74 -15.53 19.24
CA GLN A 219 23.60 -14.37 19.38
C GLN A 219 24.02 -13.80 18.01
N GLU A 220 24.44 -14.66 17.07
CA GLU A 220 24.79 -14.27 15.70
C GLU A 220 23.66 -13.49 15.02
N LEU A 221 22.42 -14.00 15.11
CA LEU A 221 21.25 -13.36 14.51
C LEU A 221 20.88 -12.04 15.19
N ASN A 222 21.03 -11.94 16.51
CA ASN A 222 20.83 -10.69 17.24
C ASN A 222 21.87 -9.63 16.86
N ASP A 223 23.14 -10.02 16.72
CA ASP A 223 24.23 -9.12 16.32
C ASP A 223 24.02 -8.63 14.88
N PHE A 224 23.58 -9.52 13.99
CA PHE A 224 23.17 -9.17 12.63
C PHE A 224 22.04 -8.13 12.64
N TRP A 225 20.93 -8.40 13.36
CA TRP A 225 19.80 -7.49 13.47
C TRP A 225 20.20 -6.11 14.00
N SER A 226 20.99 -6.08 15.08
CA SER A 226 21.48 -4.85 15.70
C SER A 226 22.34 -4.02 14.74
N THR A 227 23.21 -4.68 13.98
CA THR A 227 24.08 -4.05 12.99
C THR A 227 23.27 -3.44 11.84
N GLU A 228 22.31 -4.18 11.29
CA GLU A 228 21.53 -3.73 10.14
C GLU A 228 20.54 -2.61 10.50
N ILE A 229 19.91 -2.65 11.68
CA ILE A 229 19.10 -1.51 12.15
C ILE A 229 19.97 -0.29 12.44
N GLY A 230 21.18 -0.48 12.97
CA GLY A 230 22.13 0.61 13.20
C GLY A 230 22.50 1.37 11.92
N LYS A 231 22.50 0.69 10.77
CA LYS A 231 22.73 1.28 9.43
C LYS A 231 21.49 1.91 8.80
N ALA A 232 20.29 1.64 9.33
CA ALA A 232 19.02 2.18 8.82
C ALA A 232 18.71 3.60 9.34
N LYS A 233 19.66 4.25 10.02
CA LYS A 233 19.62 5.66 10.45
C LYS A 233 20.30 6.56 9.44
#